data_AF-A0A0N0PFH2-F1
#
_entry.id   AF-A0A0N0PFH2-F1
#
_cell.length_a   1.000
_cell.length_b   1.000
_cell.length_c   1.000
_cell.angle_alpha   90.00
_cell.angle_beta   90.00
_cell.angle_gamma   90.00
#
_symmetry.space_group_name_H-M   'P 1'
#
loop_
_entity.id
_entity.type
_entity.pdbx_description
1 polymer ?
#
loop_
_entity_poly.entity_id
_entity_poly.type
_entity_poly.pdbx_seq_one_letter_code
_entity_poly.pdbx_strand_id
1 'polypeptide(L)'
;MEMAAQLNEMYTLVVQKVPQLFPDGTDVNVYVKSWIKLQELVFVLGGSLRDIDLHWDDGAGPLAKHFTTDELRSLIKALFQNTQFRANLLSKIK
;
A
#
# COMPACT_ATOMS: atom_id res chain seq x y z
N MET A 1 5.14 4.80 -14.90
CA MET A 1 4.11 5.57 -14.17
C MET A 1 2.70 5.15 -14.59
N GLU A 2 2.41 5.03 -15.89
CA GLU A 2 1.09 4.61 -16.41
C GLU A 2 0.58 3.28 -15.83
N MET A 3 1.43 2.24 -15.76
CA MET A 3 1.03 0.94 -15.21
C MET A 3 0.65 0.98 -13.72
N ALA A 4 1.33 1.80 -12.91
CA ALA A 4 1.03 1.93 -11.49
C ALA A 4 -0.33 2.61 -11.28
N ALA A 5 -0.63 3.64 -12.09
CA ALA A 5 -1.93 4.30 -12.10
C ALA A 5 -3.06 3.33 -12.51
N GLN A 6 -2.86 2.53 -13.56
CA GLN A 6 -3.84 1.52 -13.98
C GLN A 6 -4.08 0.45 -12.92
N LEU A 7 -3.02 -0.07 -12.27
CA LEU A 7 -3.16 -1.02 -11.16
C LEU A 7 -3.90 -0.37 -9.98
N ASN A 8 -3.60 0.89 -9.67
CA ASN A 8 -4.29 1.61 -8.61
C ASN A 8 -5.78 1.74 -8.89
N GLU A 9 -6.17 2.10 -10.12
CA GLU A 9 -7.57 2.20 -10.54
C GLU A 9 -8.28 0.84 -10.44
N MET A 10 -7.68 -0.22 -10.97
CA MET A 10 -8.26 -1.56 -10.91
C MET A 10 -8.43 -2.06 -9.47
N TYR A 11 -7.42 -1.90 -8.63
CA TYR A 11 -7.51 -2.33 -7.24
C TYR A 11 -8.45 -1.44 -6.42
N THR A 12 -8.54 -0.15 -6.71
CA THR A 12 -9.54 0.74 -6.11
C THR A 12 -10.95 0.26 -6.42
N LEU A 13 -11.21 -0.13 -7.67
CA LEU A 13 -12.50 -0.71 -8.05
C LEU A 13 -12.82 -1.99 -7.28
N VAL A 14 -11.83 -2.89 -7.14
CA VAL A 14 -11.97 -4.11 -6.32
C VAL A 14 -12.31 -3.76 -4.87
N VAL A 15 -11.58 -2.82 -4.26
CA VAL A 15 -11.79 -2.37 -2.87
C VAL A 15 -13.20 -1.80 -2.67
N GLN A 16 -13.74 -1.10 -3.66
CA GLN A 16 -15.09 -0.51 -3.60
C GLN A 16 -16.22 -1.53 -3.83
N LYS A 17 -16.00 -2.54 -4.68
CA LYS A 17 -17.06 -3.44 -5.15
C LYS A 17 -17.14 -4.74 -4.35
N VAL A 18 -16.01 -5.30 -3.92
CA VAL A 18 -15.99 -6.59 -3.20
C VAL A 18 -16.83 -6.60 -1.91
N PRO A 19 -16.88 -5.54 -1.08
CA PRO A 19 -17.76 -5.53 0.11
C PRO A 19 -19.23 -5.73 -0.24
N GLN A 20 -19.66 -5.35 -1.45
CA GLN A 20 -21.05 -5.47 -1.91
C GLN A 20 -21.43 -6.91 -2.29
N LEU A 21 -20.45 -7.83 -2.33
CA LEU A 21 -20.66 -9.25 -2.58
C LEU A 21 -20.99 -10.03 -1.30
N PHE A 22 -20.87 -9.39 -0.13
CA PHE A 22 -21.18 -9.99 1.17
C PHE A 22 -22.55 -9.50 1.67
N PRO A 23 -23.29 -10.34 2.44
CA PRO A 23 -24.53 -9.91 3.09
C PRO A 23 -24.32 -8.71 4.02
N ASP A 24 -23.22 -8.72 4.79
CA ASP A 24 -22.70 -7.56 5.52
C ASP A 24 -21.37 -7.15 4.89
N GLY A 25 -21.25 -5.90 4.42
CA GLY A 25 -20.03 -5.43 3.76
C GLY A 25 -18.78 -5.46 4.65
N THR A 26 -18.94 -5.53 5.97
CA THR A 26 -17.82 -5.66 6.91
C THR A 26 -17.22 -7.07 6.95
N ASP A 27 -17.97 -8.09 6.52
CA ASP A 27 -17.54 -9.50 6.45
C ASP A 27 -16.31 -9.70 5.57
N VAL A 28 -16.07 -8.79 4.62
CA VAL A 28 -14.86 -8.80 3.79
C VAL A 28 -13.58 -8.82 4.64
N ASN A 29 -13.58 -8.12 5.79
CA ASN A 29 -12.42 -8.08 6.70
C ASN A 29 -12.20 -9.43 7.42
N VAL A 30 -13.24 -10.27 7.50
CA VAL A 30 -13.21 -11.58 8.15
C VAL A 30 -12.81 -12.66 7.15
N TYR A 31 -13.40 -12.65 5.96
CA TYR A 31 -13.26 -13.75 4.99
C TYR A 31 -12.16 -13.53 3.96
N VAL A 32 -11.72 -12.29 3.71
CA VAL A 32 -10.67 -12.00 2.72
C VAL A 32 -9.34 -11.76 3.44
N LYS A 33 -8.51 -12.82 3.51
CA LYS A 33 -7.25 -12.84 4.27
C LYS A 33 -6.30 -11.67 3.98
N SER A 34 -6.21 -11.26 2.71
CA SER A 34 -5.29 -10.20 2.27
C SER A 34 -5.97 -8.85 2.09
N TRP A 35 -7.17 -8.66 2.66
CA TRP A 35 -7.98 -7.45 2.42
C TRP A 35 -7.27 -6.17 2.83
N ILE A 36 -6.82 -6.10 4.09
CA ILE A 36 -6.12 -4.91 4.58
C ILE A 36 -4.82 -4.69 3.80
N LYS A 37 -4.07 -5.75 3.50
CA LYS A 37 -2.84 -5.65 2.68
C LYS A 37 -3.11 -5.10 1.27
N LEU A 38 -4.25 -5.44 0.66
CA LEU A 38 -4.67 -4.86 -0.63
C LEU A 38 -5.00 -3.37 -0.49
N GLN A 39 -5.70 -2.95 0.56
CA GLN A 39 -6.00 -1.54 0.81
C GLN A 39 -4.71 -0.72 1.02
N GLU A 40 -3.76 -1.25 1.78
CA GLU A 40 -2.44 -0.64 1.95
C GLU A 40 -1.65 -0.59 0.63
N LEU A 41 -1.78 -1.61 -0.24
CA LEU A 41 -1.17 -1.58 -1.57
C LEU A 41 -1.78 -0.47 -2.45
N VAL A 42 -3.10 -0.30 -2.44
CA VAL A 42 -3.79 0.81 -3.13
C VAL A 42 -3.25 2.16 -2.63
N PHE A 43 -3.11 2.31 -1.31
CA PHE A 43 -2.51 3.50 -0.72
C PHE A 43 -1.08 3.76 -1.24
N VAL A 44 -0.23 2.72 -1.30
CA VAL A 44 1.15 2.88 -1.81
C VAL A 44 1.19 3.20 -3.30
N LEU A 45 0.31 2.61 -4.12
CA LEU A 45 0.25 2.85 -5.56
C LEU A 45 -0.27 4.26 -5.91
N GLY A 46 -1.19 4.80 -5.11
CA GLY A 46 -1.79 6.12 -5.31
C GLY A 46 -1.14 7.25 -4.49
N GLY A 47 -0.32 6.92 -3.49
CA GLY A 47 0.25 7.87 -2.53
C GLY A 47 1.60 8.46 -2.96
N SER A 48 1.99 9.54 -2.30
CA SER A 48 3.33 10.12 -2.43
C SER A 48 4.34 9.43 -1.49
N LEU A 49 5.64 9.63 -1.73
CA LEU A 49 6.67 9.18 -0.79
C LEU A 49 6.47 9.73 0.63
N ARG A 50 5.89 10.94 0.76
CA ARG A 50 5.66 11.57 2.06
C ARG A 50 4.48 10.91 2.78
N ASP A 51 3.44 10.55 2.05
CA ASP A 51 2.32 9.76 2.58
C ASP A 51 2.83 8.40 3.06
N ILE A 52 3.72 7.76 2.30
CA ILE A 52 4.34 6.47 2.68
C ILE A 52 5.21 6.61 3.93
N ASP A 53 6.04 7.66 4.07
CA ASP A 53 6.84 7.91 5.29
C ASP A 53 5.94 8.06 6.53
N LEU A 54 4.84 8.81 6.39
CA LEU A 54 3.85 9.00 7.47
C LEU A 54 3.13 7.69 7.82
N HIS A 55 2.76 6.88 6.83
CA HIS A 55 2.02 5.62 7.07
C HIS A 55 2.93 4.46 7.50
N TRP A 56 4.24 4.57 7.26
CA TRP A 56 5.26 3.71 7.84
C TRP A 56 5.47 3.99 9.34
N ASP A 57 5.44 5.28 9.72
CA ASP A 57 5.52 5.75 11.11
C ASP A 57 6.68 5.11 11.90
N ASP A 58 7.89 5.23 11.35
CA ASP A 58 9.13 4.63 11.89
C ASP A 58 9.00 3.13 12.26
N GLY A 59 8.13 2.39 11.55
CA GLY A 59 7.90 0.95 11.73
C GLY A 59 6.75 0.61 12.66
N ALA A 60 6.03 1.60 13.21
CA ALA A 60 4.85 1.40 14.03
C ALA A 60 3.53 1.47 13.24
N GLY A 61 3.59 1.95 12.00
CA GLY A 61 2.42 2.27 11.18
C GLY A 61 1.77 1.05 10.49
N PRO A 62 0.60 1.25 9.86
CA PRO A 62 -0.12 0.24 9.08
C PRO A 62 0.73 -0.50 8.04
N LEU A 63 1.63 0.20 7.34
CA LEU A 63 2.50 -0.43 6.35
C LEU A 63 3.44 -1.47 6.97
N ALA A 64 3.96 -1.22 8.17
CA ALA A 64 4.83 -2.15 8.89
C ALA A 64 4.11 -3.41 9.39
N LYS A 65 2.79 -3.32 9.60
CA LYS A 65 1.96 -4.45 10.02
C LYS A 65 1.63 -5.40 8.88
N HIS A 66 1.59 -4.90 7.64
CA HIS A 66 1.07 -5.64 6.49
C HIS A 66 2.11 -5.95 5.40
N PHE A 67 3.27 -5.28 5.42
CA PHE A 67 4.39 -5.54 4.53
C PHE A 67 5.65 -5.90 5.30
N THR A 68 6.42 -6.82 4.72
CA THR A 68 7.83 -6.97 5.10
C THR A 68 8.62 -5.74 4.64
N THR A 69 9.76 -5.49 5.28
CA THR A 69 10.63 -4.37 4.90
C THR A 69 11.11 -4.52 3.45
N ASP A 70 11.44 -5.74 3.01
CA ASP A 70 11.84 -6.02 1.63
C ASP A 70 10.73 -5.75 0.60
N GLU A 71 9.48 -6.11 0.89
CA GLU A 71 8.34 -5.79 0.01
C GLU A 71 8.17 -4.28 -0.13
N LEU A 72 8.12 -3.54 0.99
CA LEU A 72 7.91 -2.09 0.97
C LEU A 72 9.06 -1.37 0.27
N ARG A 73 10.30 -1.79 0.51
CA ARG A 73 11.49 -1.26 -0.18
C ARG A 73 11.42 -1.49 -1.69
N SER A 74 10.94 -2.66 -2.11
CA SER A 74 10.83 -3.00 -3.53
C SER A 74 9.75 -2.17 -4.22
N LEU A 75 8.60 -1.96 -3.56
CA LEU A 75 7.55 -1.06 -4.03
C LEU A 75 8.06 0.38 -4.19
N ILE A 76 8.71 0.93 -3.15
CA ILE A 76 9.28 2.29 -3.20
C ILE A 76 10.30 2.42 -4.34
N LYS A 77 11.10 1.36 -4.56
CA LYS A 77 12.09 1.36 -5.64
C LYS A 77 11.46 1.34 -7.03
N ALA A 78 10.36 0.63 -7.20
CA ALA A 78 9.65 0.49 -8.47
C ALA A 78 8.79 1.71 -8.81
N LEU A 79 8.19 2.36 -7.82
CA LEU A 79 7.20 3.42 -8.02
C LEU A 79 7.81 4.82 -8.13
N PHE A 80 8.94 5.07 -7.46
CA PHE A 80 9.47 6.42 -7.32
C PHE A 80 10.89 6.55 -7.89
N GLN A 81 11.15 7.70 -8.51
CA GLN A 81 12.46 8.06 -9.03
C GLN A 81 13.50 8.22 -7.92
N ASN A 82 14.78 8.07 -8.28
CA ASN A 82 15.90 8.28 -7.36
C ASN A 82 15.96 9.75 -6.91
N THR A 83 15.68 10.00 -5.64
CA THR A 83 15.81 11.31 -4.99
C THR A 83 16.44 11.15 -3.61
N GLN A 84 16.96 12.25 -3.04
CA GLN A 84 17.49 12.24 -1.68
C GLN A 84 16.42 11.81 -0.65
N PHE A 85 15.18 12.27 -0.83
CA PHE A 85 14.08 11.89 0.05
C PHE A 85 13.81 10.38 0.01
N ARG A 86 13.77 9.77 -1.18
CA ARG A 86 13.63 8.32 -1.34
C ARG A 86 14.79 7.56 -0.69
N ALA A 87 16.03 8.02 -0.87
CA ALA A 87 17.20 7.39 -0.26
C ALA A 87 17.14 7.42 1.27
N ASN A 88 16.72 8.54 1.84
CA ASN A 88 16.53 8.70 3.29
C ASN A 88 15.40 7.82 3.82
N LEU A 89 14.27 7.73 3.12
CA LEU A 89 13.17 6.83 3.53
C LEU A 89 13.62 5.35 3.50
N LEU A 90 14.30 4.94 2.43
CA LEU A 90 14.85 3.58 2.32
C LEU A 90 15.91 3.29 3.38
N SER A 91 16.59 4.27 3.97
CA SER A 91 17.56 4.01 5.04
C SER A 91 16.89 3.78 6.40
N LYS A 92 15.67 4.32 6.60
CA LYS A 92 14.82 4.07 7.79
C LYS A 92 14.17 2.68 7.77
N ILE A 93 13.81 2.18 6.59
CA ILE A 93 13.14 0.89 6.42
C ILE A 93 14.20 -0.21 6.27
N LYS A 94 14.59 -0.87 7.38
CA LYS A 94 15.59 -1.95 7.45
C LYS A 94 14.94 -3.29 7.71
#